data_AF-A0A2E8CNC3-F1
#
_entry.id   AF-A0A2E8CNC3-F1
#
_cell.length_a   1.000
_cell.length_b   1.000
_cell.length_c   1.000
_cell.angle_alpha   90.00
_cell.angle_beta   90.00
_cell.angle_gamma   90.00
#
_symmetry.space_group_name_H-M   'P 1'
#
loop_
_entity.id
_entity.type
_entity.pdbx_description
1 polymer ?
#
loop_
_entity_poly.entity_id
_entity_poly.type
_entity_poly.pdbx_seq_one_letter_code
_entity_poly.pdbx_strand_id
1 'polypeptide(L)'
;MKLIFSAIALFLVAEASGQSDKSVISTVAGVGAAGYSGDEGPALSARLDNPFGVVVALDGDIVFCDTNNHVIRSISRENGEIRTLVGTGKAGYSGDGGGPLKAQLNEPYEIRYHPSGDLYWVERLSHTVRKLDARTNTVETVAGNGKEGFSGDGGAGDEATLNQPHSIVISRDGSFLLICDIRNQRIRKVDLVTGVIDTWCGNGSKKETPAVAEISSKTPLKGPRALCQGEGNTFYLALREGNQVFRIDQDAGKLYHLAGTGVKGFHSEARPALESELSGPKGIACSPDFSRIYLADTESHTVRAIDLRETPPTVSLIVGTGKRGDGPDSPDALACSLARLHGVGVDPVNGDLYIGDSETHKVRRVSQDFKGKVEAAKTLGDFKTFVFEVDGRKCRVAAPEEPAPGHPWIWRCRFWGASPSVDVGLLKRGWHVAFIDVSDEFGGPKAMNAFDAFYPIVREQFGLAAKAIMEGFSRGGLPATLWTIDNPEKVSGIYLDAAVMDIHSWPRDKVNLERCMTAWGLNPKNIDSWKGPLDQLKVLVDESIPVMIVAGGDDKVVPYLENTGKLESFLRLNQGKATAIVKAGAGHHPHSLHDPSPVVEWAEALVKP
;
A
#
# COMPACT_ATOMS: atom_id res chain seq x y z
N MET A 1 31.03 -24.81 68.54
CA MET A 1 29.76 -24.76 67.78
C MET A 1 29.99 -23.88 66.54
N LYS A 2 30.36 -24.47 65.41
CA LYS A 2 30.35 -23.82 64.09
C LYS A 2 29.78 -24.82 63.11
N LEU A 3 28.52 -24.59 62.73
CA LEU A 3 27.79 -25.39 61.77
C LEU A 3 28.34 -25.17 60.36
N ILE A 4 28.39 -26.28 59.64
CA ILE A 4 28.71 -26.45 58.23
C ILE A 4 27.56 -25.89 57.40
N PHE A 5 27.85 -25.11 56.35
CA PHE A 5 26.96 -24.97 55.21
C PHE A 5 27.75 -25.28 53.93
N SER A 6 27.38 -26.42 53.34
CA SER A 6 27.82 -26.88 52.01
C SER A 6 26.98 -26.16 50.96
N ALA A 7 27.61 -25.39 50.08
CA ALA A 7 26.94 -24.78 48.94
C ALA A 7 27.00 -25.75 47.75
N ILE A 8 25.88 -26.42 47.48
CA ILE A 8 25.66 -27.17 46.25
C ILE A 8 25.31 -26.15 45.16
N ALA A 9 26.22 -25.94 44.21
CA ALA A 9 25.93 -25.18 43.00
C ALA A 9 25.08 -26.06 42.06
N LEU A 10 23.78 -25.79 42.03
CA LEU A 10 22.85 -26.38 41.08
C LEU A 10 23.05 -25.69 39.73
N PHE A 11 23.72 -26.36 38.78
CA PHE A 11 23.72 -25.94 37.37
C PHE A 11 22.31 -26.15 36.82
N LEU A 12 21.55 -25.06 36.70
CA LEU A 12 20.38 -25.02 35.83
C LEU A 12 20.88 -25.02 34.39
N VAL A 13 20.84 -26.18 33.74
CA VAL A 13 20.78 -26.24 32.28
C VAL A 13 19.40 -25.74 31.92
N ALA A 14 19.30 -24.48 31.50
CA ALA A 14 18.15 -24.03 30.75
C ALA A 14 18.18 -24.80 29.42
N GLU A 15 17.38 -25.85 29.31
CA GLU A 15 16.98 -26.36 28.00
C GLU A 15 16.25 -25.20 27.31
N ALA A 16 16.94 -24.55 26.37
CA ALA A 16 16.27 -23.73 25.39
C ALA A 16 15.33 -24.68 24.63
N SER A 17 14.04 -24.60 24.93
CA SER A 17 13.01 -25.24 24.12
C SER A 17 13.02 -24.56 22.75
N GLY A 18 13.86 -25.07 21.86
CA GLY A 18 13.92 -24.71 20.45
C GLY A 18 12.67 -25.19 19.75
N GLN A 19 11.56 -24.50 19.96
CA GLN A 19 10.36 -24.64 19.16
C GLN A 19 10.55 -23.76 17.93
N SER A 20 10.87 -24.37 16.79
CA SER A 20 11.11 -23.69 15.52
C SER A 20 9.98 -22.71 15.20
N ASP A 21 10.32 -21.47 14.82
CA ASP A 21 9.37 -20.48 14.29
C ASP A 21 8.76 -21.01 12.98
N LYS A 22 7.68 -21.80 13.07
CA LYS A 22 7.01 -22.35 11.89
C LYS A 22 6.06 -21.30 11.32
N SER A 23 6.22 -21.00 10.04
CA SER A 23 5.25 -20.20 9.30
C SER A 23 4.11 -21.09 8.78
N VAL A 24 2.88 -20.60 8.88
CA VAL A 24 1.68 -21.26 8.37
C VAL A 24 1.46 -20.85 6.92
N ILE A 25 1.12 -21.80 6.05
CA ILE A 25 0.70 -21.52 4.67
C ILE A 25 -0.76 -21.88 4.46
N SER A 26 -1.51 -20.98 3.85
CA SER A 26 -2.91 -21.19 3.47
C SER A 26 -3.20 -20.67 2.06
N THR A 27 -4.19 -21.27 1.41
CA THR A 27 -4.73 -20.78 0.15
C THR A 27 -5.70 -19.63 0.46
N VAL A 28 -5.58 -18.51 -0.27
CA VAL A 28 -6.50 -17.37 -0.14
C VAL A 28 -7.36 -17.17 -1.39
N ALA A 29 -6.95 -17.71 -2.54
CA ALA A 29 -7.77 -17.80 -3.74
C ALA A 29 -7.35 -18.95 -4.64
N GLY A 30 -8.30 -19.44 -5.44
CA GLY A 30 -8.06 -20.48 -6.44
C GLY A 30 -8.41 -21.88 -5.96
N VAL A 31 -9.00 -22.67 -6.86
CA VAL A 31 -9.45 -24.05 -6.60
C VAL A 31 -8.45 -25.13 -7.07
N GLY A 32 -7.24 -24.75 -7.51
CA GLY A 32 -6.28 -25.71 -8.05
C GLY A 32 -6.45 -26.04 -9.54
N ALA A 33 -7.32 -25.31 -10.25
CA ALA A 33 -7.62 -25.57 -11.66
C ALA A 33 -7.70 -24.28 -12.47
N ALA A 34 -7.07 -24.30 -13.65
CA ALA A 34 -7.10 -23.22 -14.62
C ALA A 34 -8.53 -22.79 -15.01
N GLY A 35 -8.71 -21.49 -15.21
CA GLY A 35 -9.92 -20.88 -15.77
C GLY A 35 -10.23 -19.52 -15.15
N TYR A 36 -11.30 -18.87 -15.62
CA TYR A 36 -11.76 -17.56 -15.13
C TYR A 36 -13.20 -17.67 -14.63
N SER A 37 -13.39 -17.59 -13.30
CA SER A 37 -14.73 -17.61 -12.69
C SER A 37 -14.75 -16.99 -11.29
N GLY A 38 -15.96 -16.82 -10.75
CA GLY A 38 -16.19 -16.54 -9.32
C GLY A 38 -16.15 -15.08 -8.89
N ASP A 39 -16.12 -14.12 -9.82
CA ASP A 39 -16.28 -12.70 -9.49
C ASP A 39 -17.56 -12.45 -8.68
N GLU A 40 -17.47 -11.51 -7.73
CA GLU A 40 -18.50 -11.17 -6.74
C GLU A 40 -18.85 -12.32 -5.77
N GLY A 41 -18.01 -13.37 -5.72
CA GLY A 41 -18.17 -14.50 -4.81
C GLY A 41 -16.89 -14.81 -4.01
N PRO A 42 -16.89 -15.87 -3.19
CA PRO A 42 -15.73 -16.23 -2.36
C PRO A 42 -14.50 -16.56 -3.20
N ALA A 43 -13.35 -15.95 -2.88
CA ALA A 43 -12.09 -16.13 -3.61
C ALA A 43 -11.61 -17.60 -3.66
N LEU A 44 -11.91 -18.38 -2.63
CA LEU A 44 -11.59 -19.82 -2.54
C LEU A 44 -12.40 -20.68 -3.51
N SER A 45 -13.48 -20.16 -4.10
CA SER A 45 -14.32 -20.85 -5.09
C SER A 45 -14.01 -20.42 -6.53
N ALA A 46 -13.14 -19.42 -6.72
CA ALA A 46 -12.77 -18.93 -8.03
C ALA A 46 -11.75 -19.84 -8.74
N ARG A 47 -11.87 -19.94 -10.06
CA ARG A 47 -10.79 -20.44 -10.92
C ARG A 47 -9.90 -19.26 -11.29
N LEU A 48 -8.60 -19.51 -11.27
CA LEU A 48 -7.53 -18.59 -11.68
C LEU A 48 -6.70 -19.30 -12.75
N ASP A 49 -5.92 -18.57 -13.54
CA ASP A 49 -4.97 -19.14 -14.47
C ASP A 49 -3.63 -18.40 -14.43
N ASN A 50 -2.63 -19.05 -13.82
CA ASN A 50 -1.27 -18.52 -13.66
C ASN A 50 -1.25 -17.16 -12.93
N PRO A 51 -1.69 -17.10 -11.66
CA PRO A 51 -1.53 -15.90 -10.85
C PRO A 51 -0.05 -15.57 -10.69
N PHE A 52 0.36 -14.38 -11.14
CA PHE A 52 1.75 -13.90 -11.09
C PHE A 52 1.90 -12.80 -10.02
N GLY A 53 2.27 -11.57 -10.40
CA GLY A 53 2.50 -10.47 -9.46
C GLY A 53 1.33 -10.31 -8.50
N VAL A 54 1.65 -10.18 -7.21
CA VAL A 54 0.70 -10.06 -6.10
C VAL A 54 1.18 -8.98 -5.15
N VAL A 55 0.30 -8.07 -4.76
CA VAL A 55 0.58 -6.97 -3.84
C VAL A 55 -0.59 -6.75 -2.89
N VAL A 56 -0.32 -6.12 -1.76
CA VAL A 56 -1.35 -5.60 -0.86
C VAL A 56 -1.66 -4.16 -1.27
N ALA A 57 -2.93 -3.87 -1.54
CA ALA A 57 -3.40 -2.55 -1.91
C ALA A 57 -3.46 -1.59 -0.71
N LEU A 58 -3.69 -0.31 -0.98
CA LEU A 58 -3.72 0.74 0.03
C LEU A 58 -4.88 0.61 1.03
N ASP A 59 -5.94 -0.12 0.66
CA ASP A 59 -7.06 -0.52 1.52
C ASP A 59 -6.85 -1.89 2.21
N GLY A 60 -5.75 -2.58 1.91
CA GLY A 60 -5.41 -3.89 2.47
C GLY A 60 -5.88 -5.06 1.62
N ASP A 61 -6.60 -4.82 0.52
CA ASP A 61 -7.01 -5.89 -0.40
C ASP A 61 -5.82 -6.58 -1.04
N ILE A 62 -5.99 -7.85 -1.40
CA ILE A 62 -4.95 -8.62 -2.10
C ILE A 62 -5.21 -8.53 -3.59
N VAL A 63 -4.35 -7.82 -4.30
CA VAL A 63 -4.46 -7.61 -5.75
C VAL A 63 -3.41 -8.43 -6.45
N PHE A 64 -3.78 -9.08 -7.54
CA PHE A 64 -2.88 -9.93 -8.30
C PHE A 64 -3.19 -9.96 -9.80
N CYS A 65 -2.17 -10.26 -10.59
CA CYS A 65 -2.30 -10.52 -12.02
C CYS A 65 -2.79 -11.96 -12.25
N ASP A 66 -4.00 -12.12 -12.76
CA ASP A 66 -4.52 -13.42 -13.23
C ASP A 66 -4.12 -13.58 -14.70
N THR A 67 -2.83 -13.88 -14.89
CA THR A 67 -2.04 -13.60 -16.09
C THR A 67 -2.65 -14.16 -17.37
N ASN A 68 -2.98 -15.45 -17.37
CA ASN A 68 -3.52 -16.13 -18.56
C ASN A 68 -5.02 -15.87 -18.76
N ASN A 69 -5.68 -15.31 -17.74
CA ASN A 69 -7.04 -14.81 -17.86
C ASN A 69 -7.07 -13.35 -18.32
N HIS A 70 -5.93 -12.69 -18.54
CA HIS A 70 -5.86 -11.32 -19.07
C HIS A 70 -6.59 -10.28 -18.21
N VAL A 71 -6.57 -10.48 -16.89
CA VAL A 71 -7.20 -9.59 -15.91
C VAL A 71 -6.31 -9.38 -14.70
N ILE A 72 -6.51 -8.25 -14.02
CA ILE A 72 -6.02 -7.99 -12.67
C ILE A 72 -7.22 -8.14 -11.73
N ARG A 73 -7.09 -8.95 -10.69
CA ARG A 73 -8.18 -9.25 -9.73
C ARG A 73 -7.80 -8.80 -8.33
N SER A 74 -8.83 -8.46 -7.55
CA SER A 74 -8.71 -8.10 -6.13
C SER A 74 -9.46 -9.09 -5.26
N ILE A 75 -8.94 -9.36 -4.06
CA ILE A 75 -9.62 -10.10 -3.00
C ILE A 75 -9.83 -9.15 -1.83
N SER A 76 -11.08 -8.94 -1.46
CA SER A 76 -11.45 -8.12 -0.32
C SER A 76 -10.91 -8.71 0.97
N ARG A 77 -10.15 -7.91 1.74
CA ARG A 77 -9.68 -8.34 3.06
C ARG A 77 -10.81 -8.42 4.09
N GLU A 78 -11.89 -7.69 3.88
CA GLU A 78 -13.02 -7.61 4.81
C GLU A 78 -13.90 -8.85 4.76
N ASN A 79 -14.21 -9.35 3.56
CA ASN A 79 -15.18 -10.43 3.37
C ASN A 79 -14.67 -11.62 2.52
N GLY A 80 -13.47 -11.55 1.95
CA GLY A 80 -12.88 -12.61 1.13
C GLY A 80 -13.51 -12.77 -0.25
N GLU A 81 -14.28 -11.79 -0.72
CA GLU A 81 -14.84 -11.78 -2.07
C GLU A 81 -13.77 -11.41 -3.10
N ILE A 82 -13.82 -12.07 -4.26
CA ILE A 82 -12.93 -11.78 -5.39
C ILE A 82 -13.70 -11.01 -6.47
N ARG A 83 -13.04 -10.06 -7.12
CA ARG A 83 -13.59 -9.33 -8.27
C ARG A 83 -12.51 -8.99 -9.29
N THR A 84 -12.92 -8.74 -10.52
CA THR A 84 -12.03 -8.15 -11.54
C THR A 84 -11.89 -6.65 -11.30
N LEU A 85 -10.64 -6.19 -11.25
CA LEU A 85 -10.29 -4.79 -11.08
C LEU A 85 -10.01 -4.13 -12.45
N VAL A 86 -9.21 -4.79 -13.29
CA VAL A 86 -8.87 -4.30 -14.64
C VAL A 86 -8.89 -5.48 -15.62
N GLY A 87 -9.36 -5.25 -16.84
CA GLY A 87 -9.35 -6.24 -17.91
C GLY A 87 -10.74 -6.76 -18.27
N THR A 88 -10.83 -7.38 -19.45
CA THR A 88 -12.09 -7.92 -20.01
C THR A 88 -12.14 -9.44 -20.04
N GLY A 89 -11.08 -10.12 -19.58
CA GLY A 89 -10.93 -11.58 -19.75
C GLY A 89 -10.45 -11.99 -21.15
N LYS A 90 -10.17 -11.02 -22.03
CA LYS A 90 -9.75 -11.26 -23.42
C LYS A 90 -8.38 -10.64 -23.67
N ALA A 91 -7.48 -11.43 -24.25
CA ALA A 91 -6.17 -10.97 -24.68
C ALA A 91 -6.28 -9.82 -25.69
N GLY A 92 -5.51 -8.75 -25.48
CA GLY A 92 -5.41 -7.64 -26.43
C GLY A 92 -4.76 -6.40 -25.82
N TYR A 93 -4.66 -5.34 -26.62
CA TYR A 93 -4.17 -4.03 -26.20
C TYR A 93 -5.15 -2.95 -26.70
N SER A 94 -6.11 -2.60 -25.85
CA SER A 94 -7.14 -1.59 -26.15
C SER A 94 -7.73 -0.99 -24.88
N GLY A 95 -8.53 0.07 -25.03
CA GLY A 95 -9.34 0.65 -23.95
C GLY A 95 -8.69 1.79 -23.18
N ASP A 96 -7.53 2.29 -23.62
CA ASP A 96 -6.94 3.52 -23.10
C ASP A 96 -7.91 4.71 -23.24
N GLY A 97 -7.90 5.61 -22.26
CA GLY A 97 -8.88 6.69 -22.08
C GLY A 97 -10.25 6.23 -21.60
N GLY A 98 -10.48 4.91 -21.47
CA GLY A 98 -11.72 4.32 -20.96
C GLY A 98 -11.57 3.74 -19.56
N GLY A 99 -12.69 3.26 -19.00
CA GLY A 99 -12.72 2.62 -17.68
C GLY A 99 -12.04 1.24 -17.64
N PRO A 100 -11.61 0.78 -16.46
CA PRO A 100 -10.71 -0.37 -16.32
C PRO A 100 -11.29 -1.71 -16.79
N LEU A 101 -12.61 -1.92 -16.67
CA LEU A 101 -13.29 -3.13 -17.14
C LEU A 101 -13.54 -3.16 -18.67
N LYS A 102 -13.13 -2.11 -19.39
CA LYS A 102 -13.17 -2.06 -20.86
C LYS A 102 -11.80 -2.29 -21.50
N ALA A 103 -10.73 -2.29 -20.71
CA ALA A 103 -9.38 -2.51 -21.19
C ALA A 103 -9.18 -3.99 -21.56
N GLN A 104 -8.59 -4.25 -22.74
CA GLN A 104 -8.01 -5.56 -23.02
C GLN A 104 -6.56 -5.52 -22.53
N LEU A 105 -6.15 -6.56 -21.81
CA LEU A 105 -4.79 -6.74 -21.31
C LEU A 105 -4.15 -7.92 -22.04
N ASN A 106 -2.83 -7.95 -22.15
CA ASN A 106 -2.13 -9.09 -22.72
C ASN A 106 -1.00 -9.57 -21.81
N GLU A 107 -1.27 -10.63 -21.03
CA GLU A 107 -0.32 -11.19 -20.07
C GLU A 107 0.19 -10.11 -19.07
N PRO A 108 -0.66 -9.59 -18.16
CA PRO A 108 -0.20 -8.74 -17.07
C PRO A 108 0.69 -9.55 -16.12
N TYR A 109 1.92 -9.11 -15.85
CA TYR A 109 2.91 -9.92 -15.12
C TYR A 109 3.23 -9.39 -13.72
N GLU A 110 3.20 -8.06 -13.54
CA GLU A 110 3.53 -7.38 -12.29
C GLU A 110 2.67 -6.14 -12.13
N ILE A 111 2.37 -5.78 -10.88
CA ILE A 111 1.57 -4.62 -10.47
C ILE A 111 2.25 -3.85 -9.34
N ARG A 112 2.11 -2.52 -9.33
CA ARG A 112 2.57 -1.64 -8.24
C ARG A 112 1.61 -0.48 -8.07
N TYR A 113 1.35 -0.10 -6.82
CA TYR A 113 0.66 1.15 -6.52
C TYR A 113 1.66 2.29 -6.47
N HIS A 114 1.32 3.41 -7.10
CA HIS A 114 1.97 4.68 -6.86
C HIS A 114 1.57 5.21 -5.48
N PRO A 115 2.41 5.96 -4.75
CA PRO A 115 2.05 6.51 -3.43
C PRO A 115 0.80 7.39 -3.42
N SER A 116 0.41 7.99 -4.55
CA SER A 116 -0.87 8.72 -4.70
C SER A 116 -2.09 7.81 -4.94
N GLY A 117 -1.86 6.51 -5.12
CA GLY A 117 -2.88 5.45 -5.22
C GLY A 117 -3.28 4.99 -6.62
N ASP A 118 -2.65 5.49 -7.68
CA ASP A 118 -2.78 4.93 -9.03
C ASP A 118 -2.18 3.52 -9.10
N LEU A 119 -2.80 2.61 -9.85
CA LEU A 119 -2.31 1.23 -10.04
C LEU A 119 -1.58 1.11 -11.37
N TYR A 120 -0.32 0.72 -11.35
CA TYR A 120 0.50 0.47 -12.53
C TYR A 120 0.67 -1.04 -12.75
N TRP A 121 0.70 -1.48 -14.01
CA TRP A 121 1.01 -2.85 -14.37
C TRP A 121 1.82 -2.94 -15.65
N VAL A 122 2.58 -4.03 -15.76
CA VAL A 122 3.33 -4.35 -16.97
C VAL A 122 2.66 -5.47 -17.74
N GLU A 123 2.47 -5.26 -19.05
CA GLU A 123 1.91 -6.24 -19.98
C GLU A 123 3.02 -6.79 -20.86
N ARG A 124 3.35 -8.06 -20.64
CA ARG A 124 4.50 -8.67 -21.29
C ARG A 124 4.30 -8.80 -22.80
N LEU A 125 3.12 -9.21 -23.24
CA LEU A 125 2.83 -9.44 -24.66
C LEU A 125 2.28 -8.21 -25.39
N SER A 126 1.86 -7.17 -24.66
CA SER A 126 1.61 -5.86 -25.25
C SER A 126 2.89 -5.02 -25.34
N HIS A 127 3.96 -5.40 -24.64
CA HIS A 127 5.20 -4.62 -24.57
C HIS A 127 5.00 -3.21 -23.98
N THR A 128 4.12 -3.11 -22.99
CA THR A 128 3.73 -1.84 -22.38
C THR A 128 3.75 -1.90 -20.86
N VAL A 129 3.83 -0.72 -20.25
CA VAL A 129 3.39 -0.46 -18.88
C VAL A 129 2.20 0.49 -18.98
N ARG A 130 1.11 0.12 -18.32
CA ARG A 130 -0.11 0.92 -18.25
C ARG A 130 -0.43 1.24 -16.79
N LYS A 131 -1.29 2.22 -16.57
CA LYS A 131 -1.83 2.54 -15.25
C LYS A 131 -3.32 2.77 -15.29
N LEU A 132 -3.94 2.63 -14.12
CA LEU A 132 -5.29 3.04 -13.80
C LEU A 132 -5.17 4.29 -12.94
N ASP A 133 -5.55 5.44 -13.50
CA ASP A 133 -5.64 6.69 -12.78
C ASP A 133 -6.80 6.61 -11.79
N ALA A 134 -6.49 6.70 -10.49
CA ALA A 134 -7.46 6.48 -9.44
C ALA A 134 -8.49 7.61 -9.31
N ARG A 135 -8.16 8.82 -9.80
CA ARG A 135 -9.02 10.01 -9.68
C ARG A 135 -10.11 10.02 -10.74
N THR A 136 -9.75 9.65 -11.96
CA THR A 136 -10.61 9.67 -13.14
C THR A 136 -11.18 8.29 -13.46
N ASN A 137 -10.62 7.24 -12.87
CA ASN A 137 -10.94 5.84 -13.14
C ASN A 137 -10.76 5.48 -14.62
N THR A 138 -9.66 5.93 -15.22
CA THR A 138 -9.32 5.68 -16.62
C THR A 138 -7.99 4.96 -16.76
N VAL A 139 -7.87 4.14 -17.81
CA VAL A 139 -6.63 3.43 -18.14
C VAL A 139 -5.81 4.23 -19.13
N GLU A 140 -4.50 4.31 -18.93
CA GLU A 140 -3.57 4.93 -19.88
C GLU A 140 -2.23 4.19 -19.98
N THR A 141 -1.58 4.30 -21.13
CA THR A 141 -0.23 3.77 -21.35
C THR A 141 0.81 4.77 -20.86
N VAL A 142 1.76 4.29 -20.05
CA VAL A 142 2.83 5.09 -19.44
C VAL A 142 4.15 4.86 -20.17
N ALA A 143 4.39 3.63 -20.62
CA ALA A 143 5.59 3.28 -21.35
C ALA A 143 5.35 2.17 -22.37
N GLY A 144 6.00 2.26 -23.52
CA GLY A 144 5.85 1.29 -24.61
C GLY A 144 4.66 1.59 -25.52
N ASN A 145 4.81 1.40 -26.82
CA ASN A 145 3.79 1.75 -27.83
C ASN A 145 3.06 0.54 -28.45
N GLY A 146 3.14 -0.64 -27.83
CA GLY A 146 2.55 -1.87 -28.36
C GLY A 146 3.47 -2.70 -29.27
N LYS A 147 4.62 -2.17 -29.70
CA LYS A 147 5.57 -2.86 -30.59
C LYS A 147 6.79 -3.37 -29.84
N GLU A 148 7.19 -4.60 -30.13
CA GLU A 148 8.47 -5.12 -29.63
C GLU A 148 9.66 -4.33 -30.19
N GLY A 149 10.61 -3.98 -29.33
CA GLY A 149 11.84 -3.34 -29.74
C GLY A 149 12.53 -2.60 -28.60
N PHE A 150 13.58 -1.85 -28.94
CA PHE A 150 14.29 -0.94 -28.03
C PHE A 150 14.47 0.41 -28.73
N SER A 151 13.83 1.45 -28.22
CA SER A 151 13.97 2.83 -28.72
C SER A 151 13.49 3.84 -27.67
N GLY A 152 13.59 5.14 -27.98
CA GLY A 152 12.91 6.20 -27.23
C GLY A 152 13.68 6.80 -26.05
N ASP A 153 14.95 6.46 -25.84
CA ASP A 153 15.76 7.07 -24.76
C ASP A 153 15.80 8.61 -24.94
N GLY A 154 15.48 9.32 -23.85
CA GLY A 154 15.33 10.78 -23.81
C GLY A 154 14.00 11.33 -24.35
N GLY A 155 13.11 10.46 -24.84
CA GLY A 155 11.79 10.82 -25.38
C GLY A 155 10.64 10.44 -24.46
N ALA A 156 9.41 10.58 -24.95
CA ALA A 156 8.20 10.21 -24.22
C ALA A 156 8.09 8.69 -24.03
N GLY A 157 7.70 8.26 -22.84
CA GLY A 157 7.61 6.84 -22.47
C GLY A 157 6.66 6.03 -23.35
N ASP A 158 5.48 6.57 -23.62
CA ASP A 158 4.40 5.97 -24.41
C ASP A 158 4.70 5.89 -25.91
N GLU A 159 5.71 6.62 -26.41
CA GLU A 159 6.20 6.51 -27.78
C GLU A 159 7.34 5.49 -27.94
N ALA A 160 8.02 5.13 -26.85
CA ALA A 160 9.14 4.20 -26.87
C ALA A 160 8.71 2.75 -27.20
N THR A 161 9.67 1.92 -27.60
CA THR A 161 9.47 0.46 -27.71
C THR A 161 10.16 -0.26 -26.55
N LEU A 162 9.46 -1.25 -26.02
CA LEU A 162 9.93 -2.21 -25.02
C LEU A 162 9.89 -3.62 -25.62
N ASN A 163 10.55 -4.59 -25.01
CA ASN A 163 10.52 -5.97 -25.47
C ASN A 163 10.30 -6.95 -24.30
N GLN A 164 9.04 -7.40 -24.21
CA GLN A 164 8.54 -8.31 -23.17
C GLN A 164 8.89 -7.87 -21.74
N PRO A 165 8.58 -6.63 -21.34
CA PRO A 165 8.87 -6.17 -19.99
C PRO A 165 8.18 -7.07 -18.95
N HIS A 166 8.76 -7.22 -17.76
CA HIS A 166 8.32 -8.23 -16.78
C HIS A 166 7.99 -7.70 -15.39
N SER A 167 8.85 -6.85 -14.83
CA SER A 167 8.69 -6.36 -13.46
C SER A 167 8.88 -4.86 -13.46
N ILE A 168 8.17 -4.21 -12.54
CA ILE A 168 8.17 -2.77 -12.36
C ILE A 168 8.33 -2.42 -10.88
N VAL A 169 8.95 -1.28 -10.60
CA VAL A 169 9.01 -0.69 -9.26
C VAL A 169 8.85 0.82 -9.37
N ILE A 170 7.99 1.39 -8.52
CA ILE A 170 7.82 2.84 -8.38
C ILE A 170 8.66 3.27 -7.19
N SER A 171 9.38 4.38 -7.31
CA SER A 171 10.15 4.95 -6.21
C SER A 171 9.22 5.35 -5.06
N ARG A 172 9.69 5.25 -3.82
CA ARG A 172 8.90 5.57 -2.61
C ARG A 172 8.30 6.98 -2.60
N ASP A 173 8.98 7.94 -3.21
CA ASP A 173 8.51 9.31 -3.38
C ASP A 173 7.56 9.49 -4.59
N GLY A 174 7.35 8.45 -5.39
CA GLY A 174 6.52 8.47 -6.59
C GLY A 174 7.15 9.16 -7.80
N SER A 175 8.41 9.60 -7.72
CA SER A 175 9.01 10.41 -8.78
C SER A 175 9.38 9.62 -10.05
N PHE A 176 9.66 8.32 -9.95
CA PHE A 176 10.01 7.51 -11.12
C PHE A 176 9.56 6.05 -11.04
N LEU A 177 9.51 5.43 -12.22
CA LEU A 177 9.20 4.02 -12.44
C LEU A 177 10.42 3.34 -13.09
N LEU A 178 10.86 2.20 -12.56
CA LEU A 178 11.83 1.32 -13.21
C LEU A 178 11.13 0.11 -13.83
N ILE A 179 11.59 -0.31 -15.00
CA ILE A 179 11.00 -1.38 -15.82
C ILE A 179 12.09 -2.38 -16.21
N CYS A 180 11.93 -3.65 -15.83
CA CYS A 180 12.76 -4.75 -16.34
C CYS A 180 12.34 -5.09 -17.78
N ASP A 181 13.04 -4.52 -18.76
CA ASP A 181 12.85 -4.72 -20.20
C ASP A 181 13.66 -5.95 -20.67
N ILE A 182 13.14 -7.13 -20.34
CA ILE A 182 13.97 -8.33 -20.17
C ILE A 182 14.56 -8.86 -21.48
N ARG A 183 13.87 -8.73 -22.61
CA ARG A 183 14.43 -9.20 -23.90
C ARG A 183 15.44 -8.21 -24.47
N ASN A 184 15.38 -6.96 -24.01
CA ASN A 184 16.40 -5.97 -24.27
C ASN A 184 17.50 -5.95 -23.21
N GLN A 185 17.51 -6.86 -22.22
CA GLN A 185 18.56 -6.97 -21.18
C GLN A 185 18.88 -5.62 -20.51
N ARG A 186 17.83 -4.85 -20.21
CA ARG A 186 17.90 -3.49 -19.68
C ARG A 186 16.90 -3.28 -18.55
N ILE A 187 17.23 -2.32 -17.70
CA ILE A 187 16.28 -1.65 -16.81
C ILE A 187 16.05 -0.26 -17.38
N ARG A 188 14.81 0.04 -17.74
CA ARG A 188 14.39 1.37 -18.21
C ARG A 188 13.87 2.19 -17.03
N LYS A 189 14.05 3.50 -17.06
CA LYS A 189 13.51 4.44 -16.07
C LYS A 189 12.58 5.42 -16.76
N VAL A 190 11.38 5.59 -16.22
CA VAL A 190 10.43 6.64 -16.61
C VAL A 190 10.37 7.64 -15.48
N ASP A 191 10.62 8.90 -15.77
CA ASP A 191 10.32 10.01 -14.87
C ASP A 191 8.80 10.24 -14.89
N LEU A 192 8.12 10.04 -13.75
CA LEU A 192 6.66 10.06 -13.69
C LEU A 192 6.07 11.48 -13.67
N VAL A 193 6.92 12.51 -13.58
CA VAL A 193 6.50 13.92 -13.66
C VAL A 193 6.51 14.39 -15.11
N THR A 194 7.58 14.07 -15.85
CA THR A 194 7.81 14.53 -17.22
C THR A 194 7.37 13.52 -18.29
N GLY A 195 7.20 12.25 -17.92
CA GLY A 195 6.91 11.15 -18.84
C GLY A 195 8.12 10.68 -19.65
N VAL A 196 9.33 11.22 -19.38
CA VAL A 196 10.54 10.87 -20.16
C VAL A 196 11.05 9.49 -19.78
N ILE A 197 11.39 8.67 -20.77
CA ILE A 197 12.01 7.35 -20.58
C ILE A 197 13.49 7.35 -21.00
N ASP A 198 14.32 6.63 -20.25
CA ASP A 198 15.72 6.39 -20.58
C ASP A 198 16.18 4.98 -20.12
N THR A 199 17.34 4.53 -20.59
CA THR A 199 18.04 3.35 -20.07
C THR A 199 18.73 3.70 -18.75
N TRP A 200 18.26 3.12 -17.66
CA TRP A 200 18.89 3.28 -16.35
C TRP A 200 20.14 2.41 -16.21
N CYS A 201 20.03 1.14 -16.59
CA CYS A 201 21.14 0.18 -16.54
C CYS A 201 20.94 -0.93 -17.58
N GLY A 202 22.03 -1.46 -18.14
CA GLY A 202 21.97 -2.53 -19.12
C GLY A 202 22.43 -2.12 -20.51
N ASN A 203 23.24 -2.96 -21.15
CA ASN A 203 23.80 -2.71 -22.48
C ASN A 203 23.18 -3.54 -23.60
N GLY A 204 22.15 -4.34 -23.31
CA GLY A 204 21.52 -5.22 -24.29
C GLY A 204 22.16 -6.58 -24.48
N SER A 205 23.33 -6.83 -23.89
CA SER A 205 23.97 -8.13 -23.97
C SER A 205 23.58 -9.03 -22.79
N LYS A 206 23.19 -10.27 -23.11
CA LYS A 206 22.96 -11.33 -22.12
C LYS A 206 24.29 -11.97 -21.70
N LYS A 207 25.17 -11.16 -21.11
CA LYS A 207 26.50 -11.54 -20.61
C LYS A 207 26.53 -11.46 -19.09
N GLU A 208 27.52 -12.10 -18.50
CA GLU A 208 27.76 -12.08 -17.05
C GLU A 208 27.83 -10.65 -16.52
N THR A 209 27.13 -10.41 -15.40
CA THR A 209 27.14 -9.13 -14.70
C THR A 209 28.33 -9.13 -13.72
N PRO A 210 29.27 -8.17 -13.80
CA PRO A 210 30.40 -8.11 -12.88
C PRO A 210 29.95 -8.00 -11.43
N ALA A 211 30.71 -8.60 -10.50
CA ALA A 211 30.36 -8.62 -9.08
C ALA A 211 30.24 -7.22 -8.45
N VAL A 212 30.96 -6.24 -9.00
CA VAL A 212 30.75 -4.81 -8.75
C VAL A 212 30.71 -4.10 -10.10
N ALA A 213 29.68 -3.31 -10.37
CA ALA A 213 29.50 -2.62 -11.62
C ALA A 213 28.86 -1.24 -11.42
N GLU A 214 29.06 -0.32 -12.37
CA GLU A 214 28.37 0.97 -12.39
C GLU A 214 26.92 0.80 -12.88
N ILE A 215 26.00 1.64 -12.41
CA ILE A 215 24.67 1.81 -12.98
C ILE A 215 24.84 2.57 -14.30
N SER A 216 24.79 1.85 -15.42
CA SER A 216 25.10 2.42 -16.74
C SER A 216 24.50 1.63 -17.88
N SER A 217 24.23 2.31 -19.00
CA SER A 217 23.88 1.71 -20.30
C SER A 217 25.01 0.87 -20.91
N LYS A 218 26.20 0.83 -20.29
CA LYS A 218 27.33 -0.03 -20.69
C LYS A 218 27.42 -1.33 -19.88
N THR A 219 26.71 -1.43 -18.76
CA THR A 219 26.78 -2.59 -17.85
C THR A 219 26.00 -3.77 -18.43
N PRO A 220 26.58 -4.98 -18.56
CA PRO A 220 25.84 -6.17 -18.97
C PRO A 220 24.96 -6.68 -17.82
N LEU A 221 23.69 -7.00 -18.12
CA LEU A 221 22.75 -7.59 -17.18
C LEU A 221 22.33 -8.96 -17.69
N LYS A 222 22.64 -10.03 -16.96
CA LYS A 222 22.32 -11.41 -17.37
C LYS A 222 20.88 -11.80 -17.02
N GLY A 223 19.93 -11.21 -17.72
CA GLY A 223 18.50 -11.48 -17.53
C GLY A 223 17.88 -10.71 -16.36
N PRO A 224 17.89 -9.37 -16.38
CA PRO A 224 17.23 -8.56 -15.35
C PRO A 224 15.74 -8.90 -15.32
N ARG A 225 15.26 -9.49 -14.23
CA ARG A 225 13.94 -10.12 -14.18
C ARG A 225 12.97 -9.40 -13.25
N ALA A 226 13.40 -9.14 -12.02
CA ALA A 226 12.54 -8.55 -10.98
C ALA A 226 13.33 -7.56 -10.12
N LEU A 227 12.66 -6.49 -9.69
CA LEU A 227 13.20 -5.44 -8.84
C LEU A 227 12.27 -5.15 -7.66
N CYS A 228 12.85 -4.82 -6.51
CA CYS A 228 12.16 -4.16 -5.42
C CYS A 228 13.04 -3.05 -4.83
N GLN A 229 12.42 -2.04 -4.22
CA GLN A 229 13.12 -1.00 -3.48
C GLN A 229 13.27 -1.44 -2.03
N GLY A 230 14.48 -1.27 -1.48
CA GLY A 230 14.78 -1.44 -0.06
C GLY A 230 14.62 -0.13 0.71
N GLU A 231 15.47 0.03 1.73
CA GLU A 231 15.57 1.28 2.49
C GLU A 231 16.24 2.38 1.65
N GLY A 232 15.69 3.60 1.73
CA GLY A 232 16.20 4.77 1.02
C GLY A 232 16.32 4.53 -0.50
N ASN A 233 17.49 4.85 -1.05
CA ASN A 233 17.81 4.72 -2.48
C ASN A 233 18.45 3.36 -2.85
N THR A 234 18.26 2.33 -2.02
CA THR A 234 18.73 0.97 -2.32
C THR A 234 17.67 0.18 -3.08
N PHE A 235 18.07 -0.57 -4.11
CA PHE A 235 17.22 -1.51 -4.84
C PHE A 235 17.84 -2.90 -4.85
N TYR A 236 17.03 -3.93 -5.06
CA TYR A 236 17.50 -5.30 -5.25
C TYR A 236 17.01 -5.85 -6.58
N LEU A 237 17.93 -6.39 -7.36
CA LEU A 237 17.69 -6.90 -8.71
C LEU A 237 17.93 -8.40 -8.75
N ALA A 238 16.90 -9.16 -9.08
CA ALA A 238 17.02 -10.58 -9.42
C ALA A 238 17.37 -10.75 -10.91
N LEU A 239 18.48 -11.43 -11.17
CA LEU A 239 18.89 -11.85 -12.51
C LEU A 239 18.49 -13.31 -12.74
N ARG A 240 17.51 -13.54 -13.61
CA ARG A 240 16.99 -14.90 -13.83
C ARG A 240 18.02 -15.83 -14.46
N GLU A 241 18.64 -15.39 -15.54
CA GLU A 241 19.64 -16.23 -16.23
C GLU A 241 21.03 -16.14 -15.60
N GLY A 242 21.23 -15.16 -14.72
CA GLY A 242 22.34 -15.12 -13.79
C GLY A 242 22.19 -16.08 -12.60
N ASN A 243 20.98 -16.47 -12.20
CA ASN A 243 20.74 -17.14 -10.90
C ASN A 243 21.38 -16.36 -9.72
N GLN A 244 21.26 -15.03 -9.77
CA GLN A 244 21.92 -14.11 -8.85
C GLN A 244 20.99 -12.98 -8.44
N VAL A 245 21.28 -12.38 -7.29
CA VAL A 245 20.67 -11.15 -6.81
C VAL A 245 21.75 -10.10 -6.61
N PHE A 246 21.48 -8.88 -7.05
CA PHE A 246 22.35 -7.73 -6.89
C PHE A 246 21.68 -6.68 -6.00
N ARG A 247 22.44 -6.12 -5.05
CA ARG A 247 22.09 -4.87 -4.39
C ARG A 247 22.53 -3.71 -5.28
N ILE A 248 21.64 -2.78 -5.55
CA ILE A 248 21.91 -1.54 -6.27
C ILE A 248 21.88 -0.41 -5.26
N ASP A 249 22.99 0.29 -5.12
CA ASP A 249 23.11 1.53 -4.36
C ASP A 249 23.04 2.68 -5.37
N GLN A 250 21.88 3.33 -5.44
CA GLN A 250 21.68 4.40 -6.41
C GLN A 250 22.50 5.66 -6.07
N ASP A 251 22.77 5.93 -4.79
CA ASP A 251 23.57 7.09 -4.38
C ASP A 251 25.04 6.90 -4.76
N ALA A 252 25.56 5.68 -4.59
CA ALA A 252 26.91 5.33 -5.04
C ALA A 252 27.02 5.09 -6.55
N GLY A 253 25.88 5.00 -7.26
CA GLY A 253 25.83 4.70 -8.69
C GLY A 253 26.28 3.28 -9.02
N LYS A 254 26.13 2.30 -8.10
CA LYS A 254 26.75 0.97 -8.22
C LYS A 254 25.82 -0.20 -7.95
N LEU A 255 26.13 -1.34 -8.56
CA LEU A 255 25.57 -2.64 -8.30
C LEU A 255 26.62 -3.53 -7.61
N TYR A 256 26.19 -4.32 -6.64
CA TYR A 256 27.00 -5.25 -5.86
C TYR A 256 26.32 -6.63 -5.87
N HIS A 257 27.07 -7.66 -6.24
CA HIS A 257 26.62 -9.03 -6.16
C HIS A 257 26.34 -9.39 -4.69
N LEU A 258 25.09 -9.78 -4.40
CA LEU A 258 24.60 -9.99 -3.04
C LEU A 258 24.38 -11.48 -2.74
N ALA A 259 23.80 -12.23 -3.68
CA ALA A 259 23.48 -13.64 -3.47
C ALA A 259 23.48 -14.41 -4.80
N GLY A 260 23.71 -15.73 -4.73
CA GLY A 260 23.68 -16.62 -5.89
C GLY A 260 25.07 -16.97 -6.43
N THR A 261 25.37 -18.23 -6.64
CA THR A 261 26.68 -18.64 -7.19
C THR A 261 26.80 -18.45 -8.71
N GLY A 262 25.70 -18.13 -9.40
CA GLY A 262 25.63 -18.21 -10.86
C GLY A 262 25.13 -19.57 -11.39
N VAL A 263 25.21 -20.61 -10.55
CA VAL A 263 24.83 -21.99 -10.88
C VAL A 263 23.40 -22.25 -10.44
N LYS A 264 22.64 -22.94 -11.32
CA LYS A 264 21.27 -23.35 -11.03
C LYS A 264 21.27 -24.45 -9.97
N GLY A 265 20.57 -24.25 -8.85
CA GLY A 265 20.45 -25.27 -7.82
C GLY A 265 19.56 -24.87 -6.65
N PHE A 266 19.54 -25.71 -5.61
CA PHE A 266 18.65 -25.56 -4.45
C PHE A 266 19.30 -26.14 -3.19
N HIS A 267 19.18 -25.42 -2.08
CA HIS A 267 19.57 -25.86 -0.75
C HIS A 267 18.40 -25.66 0.22
N SER A 268 18.08 -26.68 1.02
CA SER A 268 17.09 -26.57 2.10
C SER A 268 17.63 -25.78 3.30
N GLU A 269 18.89 -26.04 3.65
CA GLU A 269 19.56 -25.40 4.78
C GLU A 269 19.96 -23.96 4.48
N ALA A 270 19.97 -23.13 5.53
CA ALA A 270 20.51 -21.78 5.45
C ALA A 270 22.01 -21.79 5.15
N ARG A 271 22.46 -20.91 4.25
CA ARG A 271 23.86 -20.81 3.80
C ARG A 271 24.26 -19.36 3.56
N PRO A 272 25.56 -19.02 3.57
CA PRO A 272 26.01 -17.71 3.11
C PRO A 272 25.45 -17.36 1.73
N ALA A 273 25.02 -16.12 1.55
CA ALA A 273 24.26 -15.71 0.37
C ALA A 273 25.04 -15.90 -0.93
N LEU A 274 26.35 -15.63 -0.92
CA LEU A 274 27.24 -15.79 -2.09
C LEU A 274 27.58 -17.26 -2.41
N GLU A 275 27.33 -18.18 -1.48
CA GLU A 275 27.55 -19.63 -1.65
C GLU A 275 26.26 -20.38 -2.00
N SER A 276 25.14 -19.67 -2.04
CA SER A 276 23.83 -20.27 -2.26
C SER A 276 23.52 -20.40 -3.74
N GLU A 277 23.14 -21.61 -4.18
CA GLU A 277 22.59 -21.82 -5.52
C GLU A 277 21.12 -21.37 -5.55
N LEU A 278 20.79 -20.56 -6.56
CA LEU A 278 19.42 -20.13 -6.87
C LEU A 278 19.00 -20.77 -8.19
N SER A 279 17.70 -20.82 -8.45
CA SER A 279 17.12 -21.55 -9.58
C SER A 279 16.10 -20.70 -10.33
N GLY A 280 16.61 -19.72 -11.08
CA GLY A 280 15.81 -18.84 -11.95
C GLY A 280 14.82 -17.97 -11.17
N PRO A 281 15.28 -17.07 -10.29
CA PRO A 281 14.41 -16.19 -9.52
C PRO A 281 13.60 -15.25 -10.44
N LYS A 282 12.29 -15.09 -10.15
CA LYS A 282 11.38 -14.29 -10.98
C LYS A 282 10.51 -13.25 -10.27
N GLY A 283 10.40 -13.35 -8.95
CA GLY A 283 9.72 -12.38 -8.11
C GLY A 283 10.61 -12.00 -6.94
N ILE A 284 10.51 -10.76 -6.49
CA ILE A 284 11.31 -10.22 -5.38
C ILE A 284 10.51 -9.21 -4.58
N ALA A 285 10.60 -9.27 -3.25
CA ALA A 285 9.95 -8.32 -2.34
C ALA A 285 10.78 -8.12 -1.07
N CYS A 286 10.73 -6.93 -0.47
CA CYS A 286 11.39 -6.65 0.81
C CYS A 286 10.42 -6.84 1.98
N SER A 287 10.94 -7.26 3.14
CA SER A 287 10.20 -7.13 4.39
C SER A 287 9.94 -5.65 4.73
N PRO A 288 8.90 -5.32 5.54
CA PRO A 288 8.56 -3.94 5.84
C PRO A 288 9.68 -3.16 6.53
N ASP A 289 10.50 -3.85 7.32
CA ASP A 289 11.67 -3.33 8.03
C ASP A 289 12.97 -3.36 7.19
N PHE A 290 12.88 -3.75 5.91
CA PHE A 290 14.00 -3.93 4.98
C PHE A 290 15.09 -4.92 5.44
N SER A 291 14.81 -5.73 6.45
CA SER A 291 15.78 -6.67 7.02
C SER A 291 15.91 -7.97 6.22
N ARG A 292 14.94 -8.27 5.34
CA ARG A 292 14.90 -9.48 4.50
C ARG A 292 14.45 -9.18 3.08
N ILE A 293 14.95 -9.97 2.13
CA ILE A 293 14.52 -9.98 0.73
C ILE A 293 13.96 -11.36 0.40
N TYR A 294 12.69 -11.43 0.03
CA TYR A 294 12.04 -12.66 -0.40
C TYR A 294 12.15 -12.85 -1.91
N LEU A 295 12.39 -14.08 -2.34
CA LEU A 295 12.58 -14.47 -3.73
C LEU A 295 11.59 -15.59 -4.08
N ALA A 296 10.82 -15.39 -5.15
CA ALA A 296 10.17 -16.49 -5.85
C ALA A 296 11.23 -17.21 -6.69
N ASP A 297 11.81 -18.28 -6.14
CA ASP A 297 12.83 -19.10 -6.79
C ASP A 297 12.16 -20.16 -7.67
N THR A 298 11.79 -19.73 -8.87
CA THR A 298 10.73 -20.38 -9.67
C THR A 298 11.04 -21.82 -10.04
N GLU A 299 12.28 -22.10 -10.44
CA GLU A 299 12.67 -23.41 -10.95
C GLU A 299 13.04 -24.39 -9.83
N SER A 300 13.18 -23.93 -8.59
CA SER A 300 13.23 -24.78 -7.39
C SER A 300 11.86 -24.95 -6.74
N HIS A 301 10.84 -24.19 -7.19
CA HIS A 301 9.48 -24.23 -6.64
C HIS A 301 9.42 -23.84 -5.16
N THR A 302 10.20 -22.83 -4.77
CA THR A 302 10.35 -22.39 -3.39
C THR A 302 10.32 -20.88 -3.26
N VAL A 303 9.92 -20.39 -2.08
CA VAL A 303 10.25 -19.04 -1.65
C VAL A 303 11.52 -19.11 -0.80
N ARG A 304 12.51 -18.30 -1.15
CA ARG A 304 13.78 -18.15 -0.42
C ARG A 304 13.86 -16.75 0.17
N ALA A 305 14.59 -16.57 1.27
CA ALA A 305 14.87 -15.24 1.80
C ALA A 305 16.37 -15.00 1.94
N ILE A 306 16.84 -13.80 1.55
CA ILE A 306 18.14 -13.28 1.95
C ILE A 306 17.94 -12.49 3.25
N ASP A 307 18.61 -12.88 4.33
CA ASP A 307 18.59 -12.18 5.63
C ASP A 307 19.75 -11.18 5.70
N LEU A 308 19.43 -9.88 5.78
CA LEU A 308 20.40 -8.79 5.76
C LEU A 308 20.89 -8.40 7.16
N ARG A 309 20.32 -8.99 8.21
CA ARG A 309 20.74 -8.73 9.61
C ARG A 309 22.02 -9.47 9.95
N GLU A 310 22.32 -10.53 9.21
CA GLU A 310 23.53 -11.32 9.36
C GLU A 310 24.66 -10.74 8.52
N THR A 311 25.90 -10.88 8.99
CA THR A 311 27.10 -10.48 8.26
C THR A 311 28.10 -11.65 8.28
N PRO A 312 28.33 -12.33 7.14
CA PRO A 312 27.71 -12.10 5.83
C PRO A 312 26.22 -12.44 5.81
N PRO A 313 25.42 -11.86 4.89
CA PRO A 313 24.03 -12.27 4.69
C PRO A 313 23.90 -13.75 4.38
N THR A 314 22.77 -14.36 4.77
CA THR A 314 22.46 -15.76 4.47
C THR A 314 21.20 -15.91 3.63
N VAL A 315 21.10 -17.00 2.87
CA VAL A 315 19.89 -17.40 2.16
C VAL A 315 19.28 -18.62 2.83
N SER A 316 18.01 -18.53 3.22
CA SER A 316 17.24 -19.60 3.85
C SER A 316 15.99 -19.97 3.04
N LEU A 317 15.44 -21.15 3.30
CA LEU A 317 14.17 -21.61 2.74
C LEU A 317 13.01 -21.11 3.62
N ILE A 318 12.01 -20.47 3.01
CA ILE A 318 10.81 -19.97 3.70
C ILE A 318 9.60 -20.84 3.40
N VAL A 319 9.43 -21.26 2.15
CA VAL A 319 8.28 -22.06 1.69
C VAL A 319 8.71 -23.02 0.60
N GLY A 320 8.10 -24.20 0.57
CA GLY A 320 8.25 -25.13 -0.53
C GLY A 320 9.14 -26.33 -0.17
N THR A 321 8.85 -27.47 -0.77
CA THR A 321 9.59 -28.72 -0.55
C THR A 321 10.77 -28.90 -1.53
N GLY A 322 10.98 -27.97 -2.46
CA GLY A 322 11.90 -28.15 -3.59
C GLY A 322 11.34 -29.02 -4.72
N LYS A 323 10.11 -29.54 -4.58
CA LYS A 323 9.44 -30.38 -5.59
C LYS A 323 8.21 -29.67 -6.14
N ARG A 324 8.01 -29.78 -7.45
CA ARG A 324 6.83 -29.28 -8.14
C ARG A 324 5.58 -30.03 -7.66
N GLY A 325 4.53 -29.31 -7.29
CA GLY A 325 3.23 -29.90 -6.99
C GLY A 325 2.27 -28.91 -6.35
N ASP A 326 1.02 -29.34 -6.16
CA ASP A 326 0.00 -28.60 -5.42
C ASP A 326 -0.09 -29.15 -3.99
N GLY A 327 0.75 -28.61 -3.10
CA GLY A 327 0.81 -29.03 -1.70
C GLY A 327 -0.42 -28.56 -0.89
N PRO A 328 -0.70 -29.23 0.24
CA PRO A 328 -1.81 -28.84 1.10
C PRO A 328 -1.51 -27.53 1.83
N ASP A 329 -2.56 -26.85 2.24
CA ASP A 329 -2.47 -25.85 3.32
C ASP A 329 -1.95 -26.55 4.59
N SER A 330 -1.07 -25.87 5.32
CA SER A 330 -0.26 -26.54 6.34
C SER A 330 0.16 -25.56 7.43
N PRO A 331 0.21 -25.99 8.71
CA PRO A 331 0.83 -25.22 9.79
C PRO A 331 2.36 -25.13 9.65
N ASP A 332 2.93 -25.82 8.66
CA ASP A 332 4.35 -25.80 8.31
C ASP A 332 4.50 -25.52 6.81
N ALA A 333 4.89 -24.29 6.46
CA ALA A 333 5.05 -23.84 5.09
C ALA A 333 6.12 -24.63 4.31
N LEU A 334 7.04 -25.31 4.99
CA LEU A 334 8.05 -26.17 4.36
C LEU A 334 7.47 -27.50 3.88
N ALA A 335 6.28 -27.89 4.37
CA ALA A 335 5.61 -29.12 3.97
C ALA A 335 4.75 -28.96 2.69
N CYS A 336 4.48 -27.74 2.26
CA CYS A 336 3.68 -27.48 1.06
C CYS A 336 4.55 -27.50 -0.20
N SER A 337 4.33 -28.41 -1.15
CA SER A 337 4.88 -28.25 -2.51
C SER A 337 4.20 -27.10 -3.25
N LEU A 338 4.97 -26.36 -4.05
CA LEU A 338 4.48 -25.30 -4.92
C LEU A 338 4.77 -25.66 -6.38
N ALA A 339 4.18 -24.95 -7.34
CA ALA A 339 4.42 -25.19 -8.76
C ALA A 339 4.74 -23.88 -9.49
N ARG A 340 6.05 -23.65 -9.68
CA ARG A 340 6.60 -22.54 -10.48
C ARG A 340 5.96 -21.18 -10.14
N LEU A 341 5.92 -20.86 -8.86
CA LEU A 341 5.59 -19.53 -8.36
C LEU A 341 6.35 -18.41 -9.08
N HIS A 342 5.64 -17.35 -9.48
CA HIS A 342 6.21 -16.18 -10.17
C HIS A 342 6.16 -14.92 -9.31
N GLY A 343 5.08 -14.70 -8.56
CA GLY A 343 4.90 -13.51 -7.73
C GLY A 343 5.19 -13.79 -6.26
N VAL A 344 5.84 -12.83 -5.62
CA VAL A 344 5.93 -12.72 -4.15
C VAL A 344 5.64 -11.27 -3.77
N GLY A 345 4.72 -11.07 -2.84
CA GLY A 345 4.34 -9.78 -2.28
C GLY A 345 4.39 -9.84 -0.76
N VAL A 346 4.59 -8.71 -0.12
CA VAL A 346 4.66 -8.60 1.34
C VAL A 346 3.64 -7.58 1.80
N ASP A 347 2.86 -7.93 2.83
CA ASP A 347 1.99 -6.97 3.52
C ASP A 347 2.86 -5.94 4.26
N PRO A 348 2.75 -4.63 3.96
CA PRO A 348 3.61 -3.61 4.54
C PRO A 348 3.38 -3.40 6.04
N VAL A 349 2.28 -3.91 6.61
CA VAL A 349 1.89 -3.69 8.00
C VAL A 349 2.27 -4.87 8.87
N ASN A 350 1.88 -6.08 8.48
CA ASN A 350 2.10 -7.28 9.30
C ASN A 350 3.23 -8.19 8.79
N GLY A 351 3.75 -7.96 7.58
CA GLY A 351 4.85 -8.73 7.01
C GLY A 351 4.47 -10.10 6.46
N ASP A 352 3.18 -10.43 6.36
CA ASP A 352 2.71 -11.66 5.70
C ASP A 352 3.15 -11.70 4.24
N LEU A 353 3.50 -12.90 3.75
CA LEU A 353 3.86 -13.10 2.36
C LEU A 353 2.66 -13.59 1.56
N TYR A 354 2.50 -13.04 0.36
CA TYR A 354 1.55 -13.51 -0.62
C TYR A 354 2.31 -14.07 -1.83
N ILE A 355 1.86 -15.21 -2.33
CA ILE A 355 2.55 -15.98 -3.37
C ILE A 355 1.56 -16.25 -4.50
N GLY A 356 1.91 -15.82 -5.71
CA GLY A 356 1.28 -16.29 -6.94
C GLY A 356 1.84 -17.67 -7.27
N ASP A 357 1.20 -18.72 -6.78
CA ASP A 357 1.60 -20.12 -6.99
C ASP A 357 1.07 -20.58 -8.36
N SER A 358 1.79 -20.14 -9.39
CA SER A 358 1.23 -19.94 -10.72
C SER A 358 0.65 -21.19 -11.36
N GLU A 359 1.38 -22.30 -11.34
CA GLU A 359 0.91 -23.54 -12.00
C GLU A 359 0.08 -24.43 -11.08
N THR A 360 -0.12 -24.04 -9.83
CA THR A 360 -1.21 -24.60 -9.01
C THR A 360 -2.49 -23.76 -9.16
N HIS A 361 -2.44 -22.63 -9.88
CA HIS A 361 -3.58 -21.75 -10.09
C HIS A 361 -4.17 -21.20 -8.78
N LYS A 362 -3.30 -20.91 -7.81
CA LYS A 362 -3.66 -20.41 -6.48
C LYS A 362 -2.87 -19.17 -6.09
N VAL A 363 -3.52 -18.32 -5.29
CA VAL A 363 -2.81 -17.32 -4.47
C VAL A 363 -2.73 -17.88 -3.05
N ARG A 364 -1.52 -17.91 -2.50
CA ARG A 364 -1.26 -18.43 -1.14
C ARG A 364 -0.77 -17.32 -0.23
N ARG A 365 -1.10 -17.42 1.05
CA ARG A 365 -0.60 -16.55 2.13
C ARG A 365 0.29 -17.37 3.04
N VAL A 366 1.41 -16.77 3.45
CA VAL A 366 2.29 -17.29 4.49
C VAL A 366 2.28 -16.27 5.61
N SER A 367 1.72 -16.65 6.74
CA SER A 367 1.79 -15.86 7.96
C SER A 367 2.87 -16.44 8.85
N GLN A 368 3.72 -15.57 9.40
CA GLN A 368 4.50 -15.99 10.56
C GLN A 368 3.54 -16.20 11.72
N ASP A 369 3.77 -17.22 12.54
CA ASP A 369 3.07 -17.36 13.82
C ASP A 369 3.62 -16.24 14.74
N PHE A 370 3.19 -15.00 14.48
CA PHE A 370 3.70 -13.82 15.16
C PHE A 370 3.27 -13.94 16.63
N LYS A 371 4.24 -14.13 17.54
CA LYS A 371 4.01 -14.12 19.00
C LYS A 371 3.59 -12.74 19.55
N GLY A 372 3.16 -11.82 18.69
CA GLY A 372 2.38 -10.66 19.06
C GLY A 372 0.99 -10.86 18.50
N LYS A 373 -0.03 -10.99 19.36
CA LYS A 373 -1.41 -10.87 18.90
C LYS A 373 -1.53 -9.56 18.13
N VAL A 374 -1.89 -9.63 16.86
CA VAL A 374 -2.57 -8.50 16.22
C VAL A 374 -3.96 -8.49 16.84
N GLU A 375 -4.09 -7.88 18.02
CA GLU A 375 -5.41 -7.63 18.56
C GLU A 375 -6.10 -6.66 17.61
N ALA A 376 -7.18 -7.12 17.00
CA ALA A 376 -8.07 -6.23 16.27
C ALA A 376 -8.47 -5.12 17.25
N ALA A 377 -7.96 -3.90 17.03
CA ALA A 377 -8.29 -2.75 17.84
C ALA A 377 -9.80 -2.51 17.69
N LYS A 378 -10.59 -2.88 18.70
CA LYS A 378 -12.05 -2.76 18.64
C LYS A 378 -12.53 -1.31 18.70
N THR A 379 -11.66 -0.34 19.00
CA THR A 379 -11.90 1.11 18.90
C THR A 379 -10.62 1.92 18.66
N LEU A 380 -9.75 2.07 19.66
CA LEU A 380 -8.42 2.69 19.54
C LEU A 380 -7.34 1.81 20.20
N GLY A 381 -7.59 0.53 20.46
CA GLY A 381 -6.67 -0.36 21.18
C GLY A 381 -6.71 -0.14 22.70
N ASP A 382 -5.56 -0.31 23.37
CA ASP A 382 -5.42 -0.27 24.83
C ASP A 382 -5.12 1.15 25.39
N PHE A 383 -5.11 2.17 24.53
CA PHE A 383 -4.82 3.54 24.95
C PHE A 383 -5.86 4.09 25.93
N LYS A 384 -5.37 4.79 26.96
CA LYS A 384 -6.21 5.38 27.99
C LYS A 384 -7.17 6.40 27.39
N THR A 385 -8.46 6.14 27.53
CA THR A 385 -9.53 7.04 27.05
C THR A 385 -10.27 7.68 28.22
N PHE A 386 -10.29 9.00 28.24
CA PHE A 386 -11.08 9.81 29.17
C PHE A 386 -12.45 10.11 28.54
N VAL A 387 -13.51 10.04 29.34
CA VAL A 387 -14.89 10.34 28.91
C VAL A 387 -15.47 11.41 29.83
N PHE A 388 -16.03 12.46 29.25
CA PHE A 388 -16.63 13.58 29.96
C PHE A 388 -17.74 14.20 29.12
N GLU A 389 -18.35 15.28 29.61
CA GLU A 389 -19.39 16.00 28.88
C GLU A 389 -19.08 17.50 28.77
N VAL A 390 -19.47 18.08 27.64
CA VAL A 390 -19.51 19.53 27.39
C VAL A 390 -20.90 19.85 26.88
N ASP A 391 -21.63 20.73 27.57
CA ASP A 391 -23.02 21.09 27.25
C ASP A 391 -23.95 19.88 27.02
N GLY A 392 -23.80 18.84 27.85
CA GLY A 392 -24.58 17.60 27.76
C GLY A 392 -24.19 16.68 26.61
N ARG A 393 -23.09 16.96 25.90
CA ARG A 393 -22.57 16.12 24.81
C ARG A 393 -21.40 15.29 25.27
N LYS A 394 -21.41 14.01 24.89
CA LYS A 394 -20.32 13.08 25.20
C LYS A 394 -19.05 13.48 24.47
N CYS A 395 -17.99 13.61 25.25
CA CYS A 395 -16.65 13.94 24.81
C CYS A 395 -15.71 12.79 25.16
N ARG A 396 -14.69 12.59 24.34
CA ARG A 396 -13.65 11.59 24.55
C ARG A 396 -12.27 12.16 24.22
N VAL A 397 -11.27 11.78 25.00
CA VAL A 397 -9.85 12.01 24.69
C VAL A 397 -9.09 10.71 24.91
N ALA A 398 -8.46 10.19 23.88
CA ALA A 398 -7.46 9.13 24.01
C ALA A 398 -6.08 9.77 24.15
N ALA A 399 -5.35 9.35 25.17
CA ALA A 399 -4.00 9.83 25.44
C ALA A 399 -2.96 8.75 25.10
N PRO A 400 -1.79 9.15 24.57
CA PRO A 400 -0.68 8.24 24.36
C PRO A 400 -0.06 7.83 25.71
N GLU A 401 0.68 6.72 25.73
CA GLU A 401 1.46 6.32 26.91
C GLU A 401 2.57 7.33 27.20
N GLU A 402 3.26 7.78 26.15
CA GLU A 402 4.33 8.78 26.19
C GLU A 402 3.97 9.96 25.27
N PRO A 403 3.50 11.10 25.81
CA PRO A 403 3.16 12.28 25.02
C PRO A 403 4.37 12.86 24.27
N ALA A 404 4.17 13.16 22.98
CA ALA A 404 5.15 13.87 22.18
C ALA A 404 5.31 15.33 22.64
N PRO A 405 6.49 15.95 22.47
CA PRO A 405 6.71 17.35 22.79
C PRO A 405 5.67 18.27 22.15
N GLY A 406 5.17 19.24 22.92
CA GLY A 406 4.14 20.17 22.46
C GLY A 406 2.71 19.63 22.51
N HIS A 407 2.50 18.38 22.93
CA HIS A 407 1.19 17.75 23.07
C HIS A 407 0.32 17.88 21.80
N PRO A 408 0.82 17.43 20.64
CA PRO A 408 0.07 17.52 19.40
C PRO A 408 -1.17 16.61 19.49
N TRP A 409 -2.22 16.99 18.75
CA TRP A 409 -3.49 16.29 18.81
C TRP A 409 -4.26 16.39 17.49
N ILE A 410 -5.01 15.31 17.24
CA ILE A 410 -5.96 15.22 16.14
C ILE A 410 -7.37 15.22 16.71
N TRP A 411 -8.26 16.00 16.10
CA TRP A 411 -9.65 16.13 16.49
C TRP A 411 -10.53 15.39 15.49
N ARG A 412 -10.96 14.20 15.90
CA ARG A 412 -11.93 13.39 15.19
C ARG A 412 -13.32 14.01 15.29
N CYS A 413 -13.86 14.47 14.16
CA CYS A 413 -15.13 15.19 14.14
C CYS A 413 -16.36 14.26 14.14
N ARG A 414 -16.19 12.98 13.80
CA ARG A 414 -17.25 11.95 13.76
C ARG A 414 -16.69 10.54 13.99
N PHE A 415 -17.57 9.60 14.34
CA PHE A 415 -17.30 8.15 14.38
C PHE A 415 -16.09 7.70 15.21
N TRP A 416 -16.10 8.02 16.51
CA TRP A 416 -15.06 7.54 17.44
C TRP A 416 -14.74 6.05 17.27
N GLY A 417 -13.48 5.74 16.96
CA GLY A 417 -12.95 4.37 16.87
C GLY A 417 -13.29 3.61 15.59
N ALA A 418 -13.91 4.24 14.59
CA ALA A 418 -14.09 3.65 13.26
C ALA A 418 -12.81 3.79 12.43
N SER A 419 -12.42 2.73 11.73
CA SER A 419 -11.20 2.66 10.89
C SER A 419 -9.96 3.36 11.50
N PRO A 420 -9.57 2.97 12.74
CA PRO A 420 -8.70 3.77 13.60
C PRO A 420 -7.20 3.68 13.25
N SER A 421 -6.82 3.16 12.09
CA SER A 421 -5.40 2.87 11.78
C SER A 421 -4.53 4.12 11.87
N VAL A 422 -5.00 5.24 11.33
CA VAL A 422 -4.31 6.54 11.40
C VAL A 422 -4.15 6.99 12.85
N ASP A 423 -5.21 6.98 13.64
CA ASP A 423 -5.11 7.56 14.96
C ASP A 423 -4.55 6.65 16.05
N VAL A 424 -4.60 5.33 15.87
CA VAL A 424 -3.69 4.40 16.57
C VAL A 424 -2.23 4.67 16.16
N GLY A 425 -1.95 4.94 14.89
CA GLY A 425 -0.63 5.31 14.41
C GLY A 425 -0.09 6.58 15.09
N LEU A 426 -0.93 7.62 15.19
CA LEU A 426 -0.60 8.87 15.87
C LEU A 426 -0.45 8.69 17.39
N LEU A 427 -1.33 7.92 18.05
CA LEU A 427 -1.23 7.61 19.47
C LEU A 427 0.10 6.91 19.80
N LYS A 428 0.55 5.96 18.97
CA LYS A 428 1.86 5.31 19.10
C LYS A 428 3.04 6.28 18.93
N ARG A 429 2.82 7.42 18.26
CA ARG A 429 3.80 8.51 18.07
C ARG A 429 3.63 9.65 19.08
N GLY A 430 2.85 9.46 20.15
CA GLY A 430 2.72 10.42 21.23
C GLY A 430 1.66 11.52 21.01
N TRP A 431 0.75 11.35 20.05
CA TRP A 431 -0.35 12.30 19.82
C TRP A 431 -1.58 11.95 20.65
N HIS A 432 -2.41 12.95 20.93
CA HIS A 432 -3.73 12.76 21.53
C HIS A 432 -4.82 12.72 20.45
N VAL A 433 -5.90 12.00 20.71
CA VAL A 433 -7.10 11.98 19.86
C VAL A 433 -8.27 12.54 20.65
N ALA A 434 -8.87 13.63 20.18
CA ALA A 434 -10.02 14.26 20.81
C ALA A 434 -11.30 14.08 19.99
N PHE A 435 -12.45 14.06 20.66
CA PHE A 435 -13.76 13.89 20.03
C PHE A 435 -14.86 14.53 20.89
N ILE A 436 -15.82 15.16 20.22
CA ILE A 436 -17.12 15.55 20.78
C ILE A 436 -18.23 15.09 19.85
N ASP A 437 -19.32 14.57 20.41
CA ASP A 437 -20.43 14.05 19.63
C ASP A 437 -21.30 15.17 19.03
N VAL A 438 -21.20 15.33 17.71
CA VAL A 438 -22.06 16.16 16.87
C VAL A 438 -22.85 15.32 15.85
N SER A 439 -23.24 14.11 16.26
CA SER A 439 -24.09 13.22 15.44
C SER A 439 -25.32 13.97 14.92
N ASP A 440 -25.60 13.76 13.64
CA ASP A 440 -26.79 14.27 12.94
C ASP A 440 -26.91 15.80 12.85
N GLU A 441 -25.80 16.52 13.07
CA GLU A 441 -25.77 17.98 12.98
C GLU A 441 -25.04 18.49 11.73
N PHE A 442 -24.34 17.63 10.99
CA PHE A 442 -23.85 17.87 9.61
C PHE A 442 -23.15 19.22 9.38
N GLY A 443 -22.41 19.72 10.38
CA GLY A 443 -21.73 21.02 10.32
C GLY A 443 -22.62 22.24 10.49
N GLY A 444 -23.92 22.07 10.75
CA GLY A 444 -24.84 23.17 11.01
C GLY A 444 -24.55 23.91 12.33
N PRO A 445 -25.29 24.99 12.63
CA PRO A 445 -24.97 25.90 13.75
C PRO A 445 -24.82 25.21 15.12
N LYS A 446 -25.59 24.16 15.39
CA LYS A 446 -25.49 23.39 16.65
C LYS A 446 -24.15 22.66 16.79
N ALA A 447 -23.58 22.16 15.69
CA ALA A 447 -22.30 21.48 15.69
C ALA A 447 -21.16 22.49 15.92
N MET A 448 -21.22 23.64 15.24
CA MET A 448 -20.21 24.70 15.39
C MET A 448 -20.18 25.24 16.83
N ASN A 449 -21.34 25.52 17.42
CA ASN A 449 -21.42 25.92 18.83
C ASN A 449 -20.82 24.87 19.78
N ALA A 450 -21.04 23.58 19.50
CA ALA A 450 -20.46 22.50 20.30
C ALA A 450 -18.93 22.45 20.18
N PHE A 451 -18.39 22.66 18.98
CA PHE A 451 -16.96 22.71 18.74
C PHE A 451 -16.32 23.92 19.44
N ASP A 452 -16.96 25.09 19.39
CA ASP A 452 -16.48 26.30 20.07
C ASP A 452 -16.45 26.15 21.59
N ALA A 453 -17.43 25.46 22.17
CA ALA A 453 -17.44 25.15 23.60
C ALA A 453 -16.37 24.10 23.97
N PHE A 454 -16.17 23.09 23.12
CA PHE A 454 -15.25 21.97 23.39
C PHE A 454 -13.78 22.36 23.33
N TYR A 455 -13.38 23.12 22.31
CA TYR A 455 -11.98 23.46 22.04
C TYR A 455 -11.20 24.02 23.25
N PRO A 456 -11.67 25.07 23.97
CA PRO A 456 -10.92 25.59 25.10
C PRO A 456 -10.85 24.58 26.26
N ILE A 457 -11.94 23.84 26.52
CA ILE A 457 -12.03 22.87 27.61
C ILE A 457 -11.03 21.73 27.40
N VAL A 458 -11.02 21.12 26.21
CA VAL A 458 -10.15 19.97 25.95
C VAL A 458 -8.67 20.37 26.00
N ARG A 459 -8.33 21.57 25.53
CA ARG A 459 -6.96 22.07 25.59
C ARG A 459 -6.51 22.34 27.03
N GLU A 460 -7.33 23.01 27.82
CA GLU A 460 -6.99 23.34 29.20
C GLU A 460 -6.88 22.08 30.07
N GLN A 461 -7.84 21.15 29.96
CA GLN A 461 -7.86 19.93 30.79
C GLN A 461 -6.74 18.94 30.45
N PHE A 462 -6.33 18.86 29.18
CA PHE A 462 -5.35 17.87 28.72
C PHE A 462 -4.01 18.48 28.30
N GLY A 463 -3.84 19.80 28.42
CA GLY A 463 -2.59 20.49 28.07
C GLY A 463 -2.25 20.45 26.58
N LEU A 464 -3.26 20.38 25.70
CA LEU A 464 -3.06 20.15 24.27
C LEU A 464 -2.58 21.41 23.53
N ALA A 465 -1.84 21.18 22.43
CA ALA A 465 -1.34 22.22 21.54
C ALA A 465 -2.42 23.22 21.10
N ALA A 466 -2.01 24.45 20.76
CA ALA A 466 -2.93 25.47 20.27
C ALA A 466 -3.61 25.15 18.95
N LYS A 467 -2.93 24.39 18.08
CA LYS A 467 -3.47 24.00 16.79
C LYS A 467 -3.77 22.51 16.76
N ALA A 468 -4.97 22.16 16.32
CA ALA A 468 -5.39 20.78 16.11
C ALA A 468 -5.24 20.41 14.63
N ILE A 469 -5.02 19.13 14.34
CA ILE A 469 -5.39 18.58 13.02
C ILE A 469 -6.87 18.23 13.08
N MET A 470 -7.68 18.76 12.17
CA MET A 470 -9.10 18.40 12.07
C MET A 470 -9.25 17.14 11.21
N GLU A 471 -9.90 16.10 11.73
CA GLU A 471 -10.19 14.88 10.99
C GLU A 471 -11.67 14.80 10.60
N GLY A 472 -11.92 14.85 9.29
CA GLY A 472 -13.23 14.79 8.66
C GLY A 472 -13.43 13.48 7.89
N PHE A 473 -14.04 12.50 8.55
CA PHE A 473 -14.34 11.19 7.98
C PHE A 473 -15.78 11.12 7.45
N SER A 474 -15.98 10.71 6.19
CA SER A 474 -17.31 10.60 5.56
C SER A 474 -18.11 11.91 5.77
N ARG A 475 -19.34 11.84 6.28
CA ARG A 475 -20.15 13.02 6.64
C ARG A 475 -19.53 13.96 7.69
N GLY A 476 -18.47 13.52 8.38
CA GLY A 476 -17.66 14.35 9.28
C GLY A 476 -16.79 15.38 8.56
N GLY A 477 -16.63 15.27 7.24
CA GLY A 477 -15.98 16.28 6.40
C GLY A 477 -16.62 17.67 6.51
N LEU A 478 -17.95 17.72 6.64
CA LEU A 478 -18.72 18.96 6.78
C LEU A 478 -18.31 19.75 8.04
N PRO A 479 -18.50 19.24 9.27
CA PRO A 479 -18.11 20.00 10.47
C PRO A 479 -16.60 20.25 10.56
N ALA A 480 -15.75 19.31 10.14
CA ALA A 480 -14.30 19.47 10.18
C ALA A 480 -13.83 20.66 9.34
N THR A 481 -14.34 20.75 8.10
CA THR A 481 -13.90 21.80 7.17
C THR A 481 -14.52 23.15 7.51
N LEU A 482 -15.80 23.20 7.88
CA LEU A 482 -16.48 24.45 8.25
C LEU A 482 -15.84 25.08 9.49
N TRP A 483 -15.59 24.31 10.53
CA TRP A 483 -14.95 24.85 11.73
C TRP A 483 -13.52 25.33 11.45
N THR A 484 -12.80 24.67 10.53
CA THR A 484 -11.48 25.13 10.08
C THR A 484 -11.57 26.46 9.33
N ILE A 485 -12.57 26.64 8.48
CA ILE A 485 -12.80 27.91 7.76
C ILE A 485 -13.10 29.05 8.74
N ASP A 486 -13.88 28.78 9.79
CA ASP A 486 -14.24 29.78 10.80
C ASP A 486 -13.11 30.05 11.80
N ASN A 487 -12.16 29.12 11.96
CA ASN A 487 -11.09 29.17 12.97
C ASN A 487 -9.72 28.72 12.45
N PRO A 488 -9.21 29.26 11.32
CA PRO A 488 -7.98 28.78 10.69
C PRO A 488 -6.75 28.93 11.59
N GLU A 489 -6.75 29.89 12.51
CA GLU A 489 -5.67 30.12 13.46
C GLU A 489 -5.55 29.01 14.52
N LYS A 490 -6.59 28.19 14.70
CA LYS A 490 -6.66 27.05 15.64
C LYS A 490 -6.39 25.70 14.97
N VAL A 491 -6.05 25.70 13.68
CA VAL A 491 -5.88 24.47 12.88
C VAL A 491 -4.48 24.41 12.28
N SER A 492 -3.81 23.26 12.41
CA SER A 492 -2.50 23.01 11.80
C SER A 492 -2.63 22.31 10.44
N GLY A 493 -3.73 21.60 10.20
CA GLY A 493 -4.08 20.95 8.94
C GLY A 493 -5.42 20.21 9.03
N ILE A 494 -5.90 19.72 7.88
CA ILE A 494 -7.14 18.95 7.80
C ILE A 494 -6.84 17.58 7.16
N TYR A 495 -7.25 16.50 7.82
CA TYR A 495 -7.27 15.15 7.26
C TYR A 495 -8.70 14.78 6.87
N LEU A 496 -8.94 14.51 5.59
CA LEU A 496 -10.25 14.20 5.02
C LEU A 496 -10.24 12.79 4.42
N ASP A 497 -11.13 11.93 4.92
CA ASP A 497 -11.24 10.53 4.50
C ASP A 497 -12.63 10.24 3.92
N ALA A 498 -12.68 9.99 2.60
CA ALA A 498 -13.91 9.85 1.82
C ALA A 498 -14.97 10.91 2.21
N ALA A 499 -14.48 12.15 2.40
CA ALA A 499 -15.19 13.18 3.12
C ALA A 499 -16.28 13.84 2.28
N VAL A 500 -17.45 14.04 2.88
CA VAL A 500 -18.54 14.81 2.30
C VAL A 500 -18.20 16.30 2.38
N MET A 501 -18.29 16.97 1.24
CA MET A 501 -18.03 18.41 1.12
C MET A 501 -19.26 19.21 0.67
N ASP A 502 -20.29 18.53 0.15
CA ASP A 502 -21.47 19.17 -0.45
C ASP A 502 -22.75 18.36 -0.18
N ILE A 503 -23.75 19.01 0.44
CA ILE A 503 -25.04 18.36 0.74
C ILE A 503 -25.87 18.01 -0.50
N HIS A 504 -25.54 18.61 -1.66
CA HIS A 504 -26.18 18.30 -2.94
C HIS A 504 -25.59 17.04 -3.60
N SER A 505 -24.34 16.67 -3.30
CA SER A 505 -23.71 15.44 -3.77
C SER A 505 -24.05 14.24 -2.87
N TRP A 506 -24.05 14.47 -1.56
CA TRP A 506 -24.43 13.51 -0.54
C TRP A 506 -25.22 14.24 0.55
N PRO A 507 -26.35 13.71 1.05
CA PRO A 507 -26.79 12.32 0.92
C PRO A 507 -27.70 12.07 -0.29
N ARG A 508 -27.59 10.86 -0.84
CA ARG A 508 -28.42 10.40 -1.98
C ARG A 508 -29.77 9.84 -1.55
N ASP A 509 -30.00 9.65 -0.25
CA ASP A 509 -31.26 9.19 0.32
C ASP A 509 -32.06 10.32 0.97
N LYS A 510 -33.39 10.20 0.93
CA LYS A 510 -34.32 11.23 1.43
C LYS A 510 -34.19 11.46 2.93
N VAL A 511 -33.95 10.41 3.71
CA VAL A 511 -33.93 10.48 5.18
C VAL A 511 -32.76 11.32 5.64
N ASN A 512 -31.55 11.05 5.16
CA ASN A 512 -30.39 11.86 5.51
C ASN A 512 -30.50 13.28 4.93
N LEU A 513 -31.12 13.47 3.76
CA LEU A 513 -31.32 14.81 3.19
C LEU A 513 -32.23 15.67 4.07
N GLU A 514 -33.33 15.11 4.57
CA GLU A 514 -34.22 15.78 5.53
C GLU A 514 -33.49 16.14 6.84
N ARG A 515 -32.62 15.25 7.32
CA ARG A 515 -31.79 15.51 8.51
C ARG A 515 -30.78 16.63 8.28
N CYS A 516 -30.11 16.64 7.12
CA CYS A 516 -29.20 17.73 6.73
C CYS A 516 -29.95 19.06 6.65
N MET A 517 -31.10 19.10 5.96
CA MET A 517 -31.91 20.30 5.87
C MET A 517 -32.34 20.80 7.25
N THR A 518 -32.80 19.90 8.12
CA THR A 518 -33.21 20.25 9.49
C THR A 518 -32.05 20.84 10.30
N ALA A 519 -30.86 20.23 10.22
CA ALA A 519 -29.67 20.70 10.94
C ALA A 519 -29.23 22.11 10.53
N TRP A 520 -29.52 22.50 9.28
CA TRP A 520 -29.19 23.80 8.70
C TRP A 520 -30.38 24.78 8.64
N GLY A 521 -31.57 24.41 9.13
CA GLY A 521 -32.77 25.24 9.01
C GLY A 521 -33.26 25.43 7.57
N LEU A 522 -32.89 24.51 6.67
CA LEU A 522 -33.28 24.49 5.26
C LEU A 522 -34.56 23.69 5.04
N ASN A 523 -35.08 23.79 3.81
CA ASN A 523 -36.20 23.02 3.29
C ASN A 523 -36.06 22.90 1.75
N PRO A 524 -36.90 22.09 1.08
CA PRO A 524 -36.77 21.89 -0.36
C PRO A 524 -36.86 23.16 -1.23
N LYS A 525 -37.39 24.28 -0.71
CA LYS A 525 -37.51 25.54 -1.45
C LYS A 525 -36.26 26.41 -1.34
N ASN A 526 -35.37 26.17 -0.39
CA ASN A 526 -34.20 27.01 -0.14
C ASN A 526 -32.88 26.23 0.01
N ILE A 527 -32.87 24.92 -0.23
CA ILE A 527 -31.64 24.11 -0.12
C ILE A 527 -30.52 24.64 -1.03
N ASP A 528 -30.85 25.13 -2.22
CA ASP A 528 -29.88 25.70 -3.17
C ASP A 528 -29.20 26.99 -2.67
N SER A 529 -29.72 27.59 -1.59
CA SER A 529 -29.09 28.74 -0.92
C SER A 529 -28.01 28.35 0.08
N TRP A 530 -27.87 27.06 0.39
CA TRP A 530 -26.86 26.57 1.31
C TRP A 530 -25.45 26.90 0.81
N LYS A 531 -24.59 27.29 1.76
CA LYS A 531 -23.18 27.59 1.54
C LYS A 531 -22.35 26.63 2.35
N GLY A 532 -21.73 25.70 1.65
CA GLY A 532 -20.94 24.63 2.23
C GLY A 532 -19.46 24.95 2.32
N PRO A 533 -18.65 23.94 2.69
CA PRO A 533 -17.20 24.00 2.57
C PRO A 533 -16.72 24.45 1.18
N LEU A 534 -17.26 23.88 0.10
CA LEU A 534 -16.77 24.14 -1.27
C LEU A 534 -16.98 25.58 -1.74
N ASP A 535 -17.94 26.32 -1.15
CA ASP A 535 -18.17 27.73 -1.44
C ASP A 535 -17.14 28.67 -0.79
N GLN A 536 -16.35 28.16 0.16
CA GLN A 536 -15.59 28.96 1.13
C GLN A 536 -14.10 28.58 1.21
N LEU A 537 -13.59 27.86 0.20
CA LEU A 537 -12.25 27.28 0.21
C LEU A 537 -11.08 28.28 0.18
N LYS A 538 -11.34 29.55 -0.15
CA LYS A 538 -10.31 30.59 -0.24
C LYS A 538 -9.51 30.73 1.06
N VAL A 539 -10.18 30.57 2.21
CA VAL A 539 -9.55 30.65 3.53
C VAL A 539 -8.42 29.62 3.67
N LEU A 540 -8.59 28.41 3.14
CA LEU A 540 -7.55 27.37 3.22
C LEU A 540 -6.27 27.76 2.45
N VAL A 541 -6.41 28.53 1.37
CA VAL A 541 -5.27 29.06 0.59
C VAL A 541 -4.64 30.25 1.31
N ASP A 542 -5.46 31.23 1.71
CA ASP A 542 -5.00 32.46 2.35
C ASP A 542 -4.23 32.17 3.65
N GLU A 543 -4.72 31.21 4.43
CA GLU A 543 -4.13 30.79 5.70
C GLU A 543 -3.14 29.63 5.54
N SER A 544 -2.87 29.21 4.30
CA SER A 544 -1.93 28.14 3.95
C SER A 544 -2.17 26.82 4.69
N ILE A 545 -3.45 26.47 4.94
CA ILE A 545 -3.87 25.28 5.66
C ILE A 545 -3.58 24.03 4.82
N PRO A 546 -2.69 23.13 5.26
CA PRO A 546 -2.42 21.87 4.58
C PRO A 546 -3.61 20.91 4.66
N VAL A 547 -3.92 20.26 3.55
CA VAL A 547 -5.00 19.26 3.46
C VAL A 547 -4.44 17.91 3.00
N MET A 548 -4.73 16.86 3.77
CA MET A 548 -4.54 15.46 3.38
C MET A 548 -5.89 14.85 3.00
N ILE A 549 -5.97 14.24 1.83
CA ILE A 549 -7.17 13.56 1.32
C ILE A 549 -6.85 12.07 1.15
N VAL A 550 -7.68 11.21 1.73
CA VAL A 550 -7.76 9.78 1.41
C VAL A 550 -9.15 9.51 0.85
N ALA A 551 -9.24 8.84 -0.29
CA ALA A 551 -10.53 8.53 -0.93
C ALA A 551 -10.48 7.23 -1.72
N GLY A 552 -11.63 6.63 -1.99
CA GLY A 552 -11.77 5.56 -2.97
C GLY A 552 -12.00 6.13 -4.37
N GLY A 553 -11.26 5.62 -5.37
CA GLY A 553 -11.42 6.04 -6.76
C GLY A 553 -12.74 5.62 -7.39
N ASP A 554 -13.35 4.57 -6.84
CA ASP A 554 -14.64 4.02 -7.29
C ASP A 554 -15.80 4.32 -6.34
N ASP A 555 -15.62 5.22 -5.37
CA ASP A 555 -16.65 5.59 -4.41
C ASP A 555 -17.91 6.12 -5.10
N LYS A 556 -19.04 5.41 -4.93
CA LYS A 556 -20.36 5.80 -5.44
C LYS A 556 -21.26 6.43 -4.36
N VAL A 557 -20.83 6.39 -3.09
CA VAL A 557 -21.54 6.97 -1.95
C VAL A 557 -21.13 8.43 -1.81
N VAL A 558 -19.83 8.70 -1.72
CA VAL A 558 -19.26 10.05 -1.66
C VAL A 558 -18.25 10.20 -2.81
N PRO A 559 -18.73 10.39 -4.07
CA PRO A 559 -17.82 10.38 -5.21
C PRO A 559 -16.75 11.45 -5.08
N TYR A 560 -15.50 11.03 -5.27
CA TYR A 560 -14.32 11.87 -5.12
C TYR A 560 -14.43 13.15 -5.95
N LEU A 561 -14.74 13.04 -7.26
CA LEU A 561 -14.85 14.20 -8.17
C LEU A 561 -16.03 15.14 -7.84
N GLU A 562 -17.02 14.70 -7.06
CA GLU A 562 -18.12 15.56 -6.61
C GLU A 562 -17.80 16.28 -5.30
N ASN A 563 -16.83 15.79 -4.52
CA ASN A 563 -16.49 16.22 -3.15
C ASN A 563 -15.01 16.65 -3.03
N THR A 564 -14.15 15.83 -2.42
CA THR A 564 -12.75 16.18 -2.11
C THR A 564 -11.90 16.38 -3.37
N GLY A 565 -12.29 15.83 -4.52
CA GLY A 565 -11.67 16.12 -5.82
C GLY A 565 -11.87 17.57 -6.28
N LYS A 566 -13.02 18.20 -5.96
CA LYS A 566 -13.22 19.64 -6.20
C LYS A 566 -12.33 20.48 -5.29
N LEU A 567 -12.22 20.08 -4.02
CA LEU A 567 -11.31 20.71 -3.05
C LEU A 567 -9.85 20.62 -3.52
N GLU A 568 -9.39 19.42 -3.89
CA GLU A 568 -8.02 19.22 -4.39
C GLU A 568 -7.75 20.07 -5.63
N SER A 569 -8.67 20.05 -6.60
CA SER A 569 -8.55 20.84 -7.82
C SER A 569 -8.45 22.33 -7.52
N PHE A 570 -9.31 22.85 -6.62
CA PHE A 570 -9.26 24.23 -6.19
C PHE A 570 -7.93 24.60 -5.55
N LEU A 571 -7.45 23.79 -4.60
CA LEU A 571 -6.19 24.04 -3.91
C LEU A 571 -5.02 24.05 -4.90
N ARG A 572 -4.91 23.05 -5.79
CA ARG A 572 -3.83 22.97 -6.77
C ARG A 572 -3.82 24.17 -7.73
N LEU A 573 -4.98 24.57 -8.24
CA LEU A 573 -5.11 25.72 -9.16
C LEU A 573 -4.76 27.06 -8.49
N ASN A 574 -4.93 27.15 -7.17
CA ASN A 574 -4.67 28.36 -6.39
C ASN A 574 -3.41 28.27 -5.53
N GLN A 575 -2.48 27.36 -5.85
CA GLN A 575 -1.19 27.18 -5.13
C GLN A 575 -1.35 26.84 -3.63
N GLY A 576 -2.49 26.27 -3.24
CA GLY A 576 -2.73 25.71 -1.92
C GLY A 576 -2.04 24.36 -1.69
N LYS A 577 -1.96 23.95 -0.43
CA LYS A 577 -1.26 22.73 0.00
C LYS A 577 -2.22 21.53 0.05
N ALA A 578 -2.18 20.68 -0.97
CA ALA A 578 -2.98 19.47 -1.05
C ALA A 578 -2.13 18.22 -1.28
N THR A 579 -2.28 17.24 -0.40
CA THR A 579 -1.80 15.86 -0.57
C THR A 579 -3.01 14.96 -0.71
N ALA A 580 -3.01 14.07 -1.73
CA ALA A 580 -4.15 13.19 -1.97
C ALA A 580 -3.70 11.79 -2.36
N ILE A 581 -4.29 10.81 -1.68
CA ILE A 581 -4.12 9.39 -1.90
C ILE A 581 -5.49 8.83 -2.28
N VAL A 582 -5.69 8.58 -3.57
CA VAL A 582 -6.95 8.04 -4.10
C VAL A 582 -6.72 6.58 -4.45
N LYS A 583 -7.42 5.68 -3.77
CA LYS A 583 -7.20 4.24 -3.86
C LYS A 583 -7.87 3.70 -5.13
N ALA A 584 -7.08 3.36 -6.15
CA ALA A 584 -7.60 2.82 -7.40
C ALA A 584 -8.47 1.57 -7.15
N GLY A 585 -9.69 1.57 -7.67
CA GLY A 585 -10.62 0.45 -7.52
C GLY A 585 -11.32 0.34 -6.18
N ALA A 586 -10.99 1.16 -5.17
CA ALA A 586 -11.64 1.12 -3.87
C ALA A 586 -12.97 1.89 -3.90
N GLY A 587 -13.99 1.35 -3.21
CA GLY A 587 -15.28 2.01 -3.02
C GLY A 587 -15.27 3.01 -1.85
N HIS A 588 -16.44 3.25 -1.26
CA HIS A 588 -16.55 4.08 -0.04
C HIS A 588 -15.85 3.44 1.16
N HIS A 589 -15.89 2.11 1.22
CA HIS A 589 -15.23 1.30 2.22
C HIS A 589 -14.15 0.43 1.56
N PRO A 590 -13.09 0.09 2.32
CA PRO A 590 -12.84 0.53 3.70
C PRO A 590 -12.33 1.99 3.75
N HIS A 591 -12.57 2.66 4.87
CA HIS A 591 -11.91 3.93 5.18
C HIS A 591 -10.50 3.72 5.73
N SER A 592 -9.73 4.80 5.76
CA SER A 592 -8.31 4.86 6.07
C SER A 592 -7.45 4.11 5.06
N LEU A 593 -6.14 4.16 5.30
CA LEU A 593 -5.16 3.30 4.66
C LEU A 593 -4.91 2.09 5.56
N HIS A 594 -4.60 0.95 4.93
CA HIS A 594 -4.11 -0.24 5.63
C HIS A 594 -2.78 0.05 6.32
N ASP A 595 -1.82 0.63 5.60
CA ASP A 595 -0.64 1.25 6.19
C ASP A 595 -0.91 2.75 6.47
N PRO A 596 -1.05 3.17 7.74
CA PRO A 596 -1.35 4.56 8.08
C PRO A 596 -0.15 5.50 7.95
N SER A 597 1.06 4.98 7.73
CA SER A 597 2.31 5.75 7.77
C SER A 597 2.30 7.02 6.91
N PRO A 598 1.74 7.03 5.67
CA PRO A 598 1.69 8.25 4.86
C PRO A 598 0.91 9.40 5.51
N VAL A 599 -0.18 9.10 6.23
CA VAL A 599 -0.98 10.12 6.93
C VAL A 599 -0.32 10.53 8.25
N VAL A 600 0.26 9.57 8.97
CA VAL A 600 0.99 9.82 10.23
C VAL A 600 2.21 10.72 9.98
N GLU A 601 3.02 10.41 8.97
CA GLU A 601 4.21 11.19 8.61
C GLU A 601 3.84 12.60 8.12
N TRP A 602 2.75 12.72 7.36
CA TRP A 602 2.20 14.03 6.98
C TRP A 602 1.82 14.85 8.21
N ALA A 603 1.11 14.26 9.17
CA ALA A 603 0.71 14.95 10.41
C ALA A 603 1.93 15.38 11.25
N GLU A 604 2.93 14.51 11.39
CA GLU A 604 4.18 14.83 12.09
C GLU A 604 4.92 16.00 11.42
N ALA A 605 4.94 16.07 10.09
CA ALA A 605 5.58 17.17 9.37
C ALA A 605 4.94 18.54 9.63
N LEU A 606 3.69 18.61 10.13
CA LEU A 606 2.99 19.86 10.43
C LEU A 606 3.36 20.46 11.79
N VAL A 607 3.93 19.67 12.69
CA VAL A 607 4.22 20.07 14.09
C VAL A 607 5.71 20.00 14.43
N LYS A 608 6.56 19.56 13.49
CA LYS A 608 8.01 19.66 13.64
C LYS A 608 8.41 21.15 13.63
N PRO A 609 9.24 21.59 14.60
CA PRO A 609 9.59 23.00 14.79
C PRO A 609 10.40 23.61 13.64
#